data_AF-A0A6P0XH39-F1
#
_entry.id   AF-A0A6P0XH39-F1
#
_cell.length_a   1.000
_cell.length_b   1.000
_cell.length_c   1.000
_cell.angle_alpha   90.00
_cell.angle_beta   90.00
_cell.angle_gamma   90.00
#
_symmetry.space_group_name_H-M   'P 1'
#
loop_
_entity.id
_entity.type
_entity.pdbx_description
1 polymer ?
#
loop_
_entity_poly.entity_id
_entity_poly.type
_entity_poly.pdbx_seq_one_letter_code
_entity_poly.pdbx_strand_id
1 'polypeptide(L)'
;QNQNTLANIQATITATDYTTARNQVHTIKGTAGNIGAKDLFVAASALEKSLHNNSRTEALPYLMQTFSQCFAVVMDSLRKLEPSVEISTDALAQPHPIESQVLKNRLQELEHLLQNDIAAGFEQLKDLNEATQGTPYSVGIQLLQKAVFDFDTDAALIQLQDLIAQIDP
;
A
#
# COMPACT_ATOMS: atom_id res chain seq x y z
N GLN A 1 -9.24 -7.20 3.36
CA GLN A 1 -9.03 -8.02 2.13
C GLN A 1 -7.90 -9.05 2.27
N ASN A 2 -6.81 -8.75 3.01
CA ASN A 2 -5.59 -9.60 3.09
C ASN A 2 -5.75 -10.96 3.81
N GLN A 3 -6.68 -11.09 4.76
CA GLN A 3 -6.94 -12.37 5.46
C GLN A 3 -7.56 -13.44 4.54
N ASN A 4 -8.31 -13.05 3.50
CA ASN A 4 -8.94 -14.00 2.58
C ASN A 4 -7.92 -14.72 1.70
N THR A 5 -6.79 -14.09 1.40
CA THR A 5 -5.76 -14.66 0.52
C THR A 5 -5.05 -15.86 1.15
N LEU A 6 -4.60 -15.73 2.41
CA LEU A 6 -3.97 -16.83 3.14
C LEU A 6 -4.94 -17.99 3.40
N ALA A 7 -6.19 -17.66 3.77
CA ALA A 7 -7.23 -18.66 4.00
C ALA A 7 -7.55 -19.46 2.73
N ASN A 8 -7.61 -18.79 1.57
CA ASN A 8 -7.84 -19.45 0.29
C ASN A 8 -6.70 -20.37 -0.11
N ILE A 9 -5.44 -19.98 0.09
CA ILE A 9 -4.26 -20.82 -0.20
C ILE A 9 -4.25 -22.06 0.72
N GLN A 10 -4.55 -21.88 2.00
CA GLN A 10 -4.65 -22.99 2.96
C GLN A 10 -5.78 -23.96 2.57
N ALA A 11 -6.92 -23.43 2.13
CA ALA A 11 -8.08 -24.22 1.72
C ALA A 11 -7.80 -25.03 0.44
N THR A 12 -7.15 -24.43 -0.56
CA THR A 12 -6.77 -25.13 -1.81
C THR A 12 -5.71 -26.20 -1.56
N ILE A 13 -4.73 -25.95 -0.69
CA ILE A 13 -3.78 -26.98 -0.24
C ILE A 13 -4.48 -28.14 0.47
N THR A 14 -5.46 -27.84 1.35
CA THR A 14 -6.23 -28.85 2.09
C THR A 14 -7.13 -29.67 1.16
N ALA A 15 -7.67 -29.02 0.12
CA ALA A 15 -8.43 -29.66 -0.95
C ALA A 15 -7.55 -30.39 -1.98
N THR A 16 -6.23 -30.50 -1.75
CA THR A 16 -5.23 -31.08 -2.67
C THR A 16 -5.18 -30.43 -4.06
N ASP A 17 -5.73 -29.22 -4.19
CA ASP A 17 -5.64 -28.39 -5.40
C ASP A 17 -4.34 -27.57 -5.37
N TYR A 18 -3.22 -28.28 -5.52
CA TYR A 18 -1.89 -27.69 -5.50
C TYR A 18 -1.63 -26.76 -6.68
N THR A 19 -2.35 -26.95 -7.80
CA THR A 19 -2.26 -26.09 -8.98
C THR A 19 -2.83 -24.71 -8.69
N THR A 20 -4.02 -24.63 -8.11
CA THR A 20 -4.62 -23.35 -7.74
C THR A 20 -3.80 -22.66 -6.64
N ALA A 21 -3.39 -23.41 -5.61
CA ALA A 21 -2.53 -22.88 -4.55
C ALA A 21 -1.23 -22.28 -5.11
N ARG A 22 -0.58 -22.99 -6.05
CA ARG A 22 0.63 -22.53 -6.73
C ARG A 22 0.40 -21.23 -7.47
N ASN A 23 -0.67 -21.11 -8.26
CA ASN A 23 -0.95 -19.90 -9.04
C ASN A 23 -1.15 -18.69 -8.11
N GLN A 24 -1.85 -18.88 -7.00
CA GLN A 24 -2.03 -17.84 -5.98
C GLN A 24 -0.69 -17.40 -5.37
N VAL A 25 0.17 -18.36 -5.01
CA VAL A 25 1.51 -18.08 -4.48
C VAL A 25 2.40 -17.41 -5.53
N HIS A 26 2.29 -17.80 -6.80
CA HIS A 26 3.03 -17.18 -7.91
C HIS A 26 2.67 -15.70 -8.08
N THR A 27 1.38 -15.37 -8.05
CA THR A 27 0.94 -13.97 -8.09
C THR A 27 1.52 -13.17 -6.93
N ILE A 28 1.49 -13.71 -5.70
CA ILE A 28 2.03 -13.04 -4.51
C ILE A 28 3.55 -12.88 -4.60
N LYS A 29 4.27 -13.87 -5.16
CA LYS A 29 5.70 -13.76 -5.44
C LYS A 29 5.99 -12.62 -6.41
N GLY A 30 5.22 -12.50 -7.49
CA GLY A 30 5.35 -11.41 -8.45
C GLY A 30 5.16 -10.04 -7.78
N THR A 31 4.11 -9.91 -6.97
CA THR A 31 3.86 -8.70 -6.18
C THR A 31 5.00 -8.40 -5.20
N ALA A 32 5.49 -9.41 -4.48
CA ALA A 32 6.60 -9.27 -3.53
C ALA A 32 7.89 -8.81 -4.21
N GLY A 33 8.17 -9.30 -5.42
CA GLY A 33 9.29 -8.83 -6.24
C GLY A 33 9.13 -7.37 -6.65
N ASN A 34 7.91 -6.97 -7.03
CA ASN A 34 7.62 -5.60 -7.46
C ASN A 34 7.76 -4.56 -6.33
N ILE A 35 7.40 -4.93 -5.10
CA ILE A 35 7.50 -4.05 -3.93
C ILE A 35 8.81 -4.20 -3.14
N GLY A 36 9.78 -4.99 -3.65
CA GLY A 36 11.06 -5.23 -3.00
C GLY A 36 10.98 -6.04 -1.69
N ALA A 37 9.86 -6.71 -1.41
CA ALA A 37 9.66 -7.54 -0.22
C ALA A 37 10.43 -8.86 -0.31
N LYS A 38 11.74 -8.79 -0.10
CA LYS A 38 12.70 -9.88 -0.34
C LYS A 38 12.40 -11.15 0.45
N ASP A 39 12.03 -11.03 1.72
CA ASP A 39 11.73 -12.19 2.57
C ASP A 39 10.43 -12.90 2.14
N LEU A 40 9.41 -12.12 1.77
CA LEU A 40 8.17 -12.66 1.19
C LEU A 40 8.43 -13.32 -0.17
N PHE A 41 9.27 -12.72 -1.01
CA PHE A 41 9.65 -13.29 -2.30
C PHE A 41 10.35 -14.65 -2.14
N VAL A 42 11.27 -14.77 -1.18
CA VAL A 42 11.99 -16.02 -0.87
C VAL A 42 11.01 -17.07 -0.32
N ALA A 43 10.16 -16.70 0.63
CA ALA A 43 9.17 -17.61 1.22
C ALA A 43 8.15 -18.10 0.18
N ALA A 44 7.65 -17.20 -0.67
CA ALA A 44 6.73 -17.53 -1.76
C ALA A 44 7.38 -18.46 -2.79
N SER A 45 8.65 -18.21 -3.15
CA SER A 45 9.40 -19.06 -4.07
C SER A 45 9.61 -20.48 -3.52
N ALA A 46 9.87 -20.61 -2.22
CA ALA A 46 10.04 -21.91 -1.57
C ALA A 46 8.70 -22.68 -1.50
N LEU A 47 7.61 -22.00 -1.15
CA LEU A 47 6.26 -22.57 -1.12
C LEU A 47 5.79 -22.99 -2.53
N GLU A 48 5.95 -22.13 -3.54
CA GLU A 48 5.59 -22.43 -4.94
C GLU A 48 6.34 -23.66 -5.50
N LYS A 49 7.63 -23.80 -5.16
CA LYS A 49 8.44 -24.97 -5.51
C LYS A 49 7.93 -26.24 -4.83
N SER A 50 7.58 -26.16 -3.55
CA SER A 50 7.01 -27.30 -2.82
C SER A 50 5.66 -27.74 -3.39
N LEU A 51 4.88 -26.80 -3.93
CA LEU A 51 3.61 -27.08 -4.61
C LEU A 51 3.80 -27.64 -6.03
N HIS A 52 5.03 -27.64 -6.59
CA HIS A 52 5.32 -28.15 -7.96
C HIS A 52 5.04 -29.63 -8.14
N ASN A 53 5.34 -30.42 -7.12
CA ASN A 53 5.33 -31.86 -7.25
C ASN A 53 3.94 -32.47 -7.04
N ASN A 54 2.89 -31.63 -6.93
CA ASN A 54 1.49 -32.02 -6.66
C ASN A 54 1.36 -33.05 -5.52
N SER A 55 2.28 -32.99 -4.56
CA SER A 55 2.45 -33.98 -3.51
C SER A 55 2.73 -33.26 -2.21
N ARG A 56 2.11 -33.73 -1.13
CA ARG A 56 2.34 -33.19 0.22
C ARG A 56 3.78 -33.53 0.63
N THR A 57 4.60 -32.50 0.78
CA THR A 57 5.94 -32.64 1.38
C THR A 57 5.83 -32.43 2.88
N GLU A 58 6.70 -33.07 3.66
CA GLU A 58 6.77 -32.84 5.12
C GLU A 58 7.13 -31.38 5.46
N ALA A 59 7.80 -30.68 4.54
CA ALA A 59 8.15 -29.27 4.67
C ALA A 59 6.98 -28.31 4.37
N LEU A 60 5.90 -28.78 3.74
CA LEU A 60 4.80 -27.91 3.29
C LEU A 60 4.15 -27.10 4.43
N PRO A 61 3.85 -27.66 5.61
CA PRO A 61 3.30 -26.89 6.73
C PRO A 61 4.26 -25.79 7.22
N TYR A 62 5.55 -26.10 7.29
CA TYR A 62 6.59 -25.14 7.69
C TYR A 62 6.71 -24.01 6.67
N LEU A 63 6.75 -24.33 5.38
CA LEU A 63 6.81 -23.33 4.30
C LEU A 63 5.57 -22.44 4.27
N MET A 64 4.39 -22.99 4.52
CA MET A 64 3.15 -22.22 4.61
C MET A 64 3.15 -21.27 5.82
N GLN A 65 3.69 -21.73 6.96
CA GLN A 65 3.85 -20.89 8.14
C GLN A 65 4.83 -19.73 7.89
N THR A 66 6.02 -20.02 7.35
CA THR A 66 7.01 -19.00 7.01
C THR A 66 6.45 -17.99 6.00
N PHE A 67 5.79 -18.48 4.94
CA PHE A 67 5.11 -17.61 3.97
C PHE A 67 4.06 -16.72 4.63
N SER A 68 3.22 -17.26 5.51
CA SER A 68 2.19 -16.51 6.23
C SER A 68 2.78 -15.43 7.12
N GLN A 69 3.89 -15.71 7.80
CA GLN A 69 4.60 -14.74 8.64
C GLN A 69 5.17 -13.59 7.80
N CYS A 70 5.90 -13.90 6.72
CA CYS A 70 6.44 -12.87 5.83
C CYS A 70 5.32 -12.04 5.17
N PHE A 71 4.21 -12.69 4.79
CA PHE A 71 3.05 -12.00 4.22
C PHE A 71 2.41 -11.08 5.25
N ALA A 72 2.25 -11.52 6.50
CA ALA A 72 1.73 -10.69 7.57
C ALA A 72 2.61 -9.47 7.85
N VAL A 73 3.94 -9.63 7.88
CA VAL A 73 4.89 -8.52 8.05
C VAL A 73 4.73 -7.49 6.94
N VAL A 74 4.70 -7.92 5.67
CA VAL A 74 4.49 -7.02 4.54
C VAL A 74 3.13 -6.32 4.63
N MET A 75 2.07 -7.05 4.98
CA MET A 75 0.73 -6.46 5.12
C MET A 75 0.57 -5.56 6.35
N ASP A 76 1.37 -5.75 7.38
CA ASP A 76 1.42 -4.88 8.56
C ASP A 76 2.22 -3.61 8.24
N SER A 77 3.36 -3.74 7.56
CA SER A 77 4.12 -2.60 7.04
C SER A 77 3.29 -1.77 6.06
N LEU A 78 2.58 -2.41 5.12
CA LEU A 78 1.66 -1.74 4.20
C LEU A 78 0.51 -1.06 4.96
N ARG A 79 -0.01 -1.66 6.04
CA ARG A 79 -1.03 -1.04 6.90
C ARG A 79 -0.53 0.13 7.74
N LYS A 80 0.75 0.15 8.10
CA LYS A 80 1.42 1.30 8.72
C LYS A 80 1.73 2.41 7.69
N LEU A 81 1.88 2.02 6.42
CA LEU A 81 1.95 2.89 5.27
C LEU A 81 0.56 3.34 4.79
N GLU A 82 -0.53 2.73 5.22
CA GLU A 82 -1.86 3.34 5.27
C GLU A 82 -1.91 4.25 6.52
N PRO A 83 -2.59 5.40 6.50
CA PRO A 83 -2.96 6.06 7.74
C PRO A 83 -3.90 5.10 8.46
N SER A 84 -3.39 4.28 9.36
CA SER A 84 -4.25 3.78 10.40
C SER A 84 -4.55 5.00 11.27
N VAL A 85 -5.76 5.53 11.10
CA VAL A 85 -6.42 6.30 12.15
C VAL A 85 -6.48 5.35 13.35
N GLU A 86 -5.40 5.30 14.13
CA GLU A 86 -5.46 4.85 15.50
C GLU A 86 -6.31 5.89 16.21
N ILE A 87 -7.61 5.59 16.30
CA ILE A 87 -8.49 6.18 17.30
C ILE A 87 -7.96 5.71 18.65
N SER A 88 -6.88 6.34 19.11
CA SER A 88 -6.57 6.44 20.52
C SER A 88 -7.74 7.21 21.11
N THR A 89 -8.62 6.48 21.78
CA THR A 89 -9.70 7.01 22.61
C THR A 89 -9.10 7.60 23.89
N ASP A 90 -8.20 8.58 23.74
CA ASP A 90 -7.83 9.47 24.86
C ASP A 90 -7.08 10.68 24.34
N ALA A 91 -7.83 11.67 23.83
CA ALA A 91 -7.57 13.09 24.08
C ALA A 91 -8.52 13.91 23.21
N LEU A 92 -9.34 14.72 23.88
CA LEU A 92 -10.07 15.83 23.30
C LEU A 92 -9.07 16.80 22.62
N ALA A 93 -8.87 16.67 21.32
CA ALA A 93 -8.20 17.69 20.52
C ALA A 93 -9.08 18.04 19.33
N GLN A 94 -9.59 19.27 19.37
CA GLN A 94 -10.36 19.89 18.30
C GLN A 94 -9.60 19.83 16.97
N PRO A 95 -10.28 19.61 15.82
CA PRO A 95 -9.63 19.66 14.51
C PRO A 95 -9.14 21.08 14.27
N HIS A 96 -7.83 21.30 14.34
CA HIS A 96 -7.22 22.53 13.84
C HIS A 96 -7.12 22.38 12.31
N PRO A 97 -7.79 23.22 11.52
CA PRO A 97 -7.62 23.22 10.07
C PRO A 97 -6.15 23.49 9.74
N ILE A 98 -5.57 22.75 8.81
CA ILE A 98 -4.27 23.12 8.23
C ILE A 98 -4.37 24.56 7.71
N GLU A 99 -3.45 25.43 8.11
CA GLU A 99 -3.44 26.81 7.62
C GLU A 99 -3.22 26.82 6.10
N SER A 100 -4.04 27.56 5.35
CA SER A 100 -3.99 27.62 3.88
C SER A 100 -2.59 27.90 3.32
N GLN A 101 -1.81 28.73 4.01
CA GLN A 101 -0.43 29.04 3.62
C GLN A 101 0.52 27.84 3.79
N VAL A 102 0.33 27.05 4.85
CA VAL A 102 1.11 25.82 5.10
C VAL A 102 0.75 24.76 4.07
N LEU A 103 -0.54 24.62 3.76
CA LEU A 103 -1.01 23.70 2.71
C LEU A 103 -0.41 24.05 1.34
N LYS A 104 -0.42 25.34 0.98
CA LYS A 104 0.17 25.83 -0.27
C LYS A 104 1.66 25.50 -0.38
N ASN A 105 2.45 25.79 0.66
CA ASN A 105 3.88 25.51 0.66
C ASN A 105 4.16 24.01 0.49
N ARG A 106 3.38 23.15 1.16
CA ARG A 106 3.51 21.69 1.03
C ARG A 106 3.08 21.16 -0.33
N LEU A 107 2.12 21.80 -1.00
CA LEU A 107 1.75 21.43 -2.37
C LEU A 107 2.83 21.84 -3.38
N GLN A 108 3.47 22.99 -3.20
CA GLN A 108 4.59 23.43 -4.04
C GLN A 108 5.82 22.52 -3.88
N GLU A 109 6.11 22.08 -2.66
CA GLU A 109 7.18 21.10 -2.41
C GLU A 109 6.85 19.73 -3.01
N LEU A 110 5.57 19.33 -2.96
CA LEU A 110 5.12 18.11 -3.61
C LEU A 110 5.33 18.14 -5.14
N GLU A 111 5.15 19.29 -5.79
CA GLU A 111 5.47 19.46 -7.22
C GLU A 111 6.92 19.06 -7.55
N HIS A 112 7.86 19.56 -6.75
CA HIS A 112 9.28 19.27 -6.91
C HIS A 112 9.59 17.79 -6.62
N LEU A 113 8.96 17.19 -5.62
CA LEU A 113 9.14 15.77 -5.30
C LEU A 113 8.59 14.87 -6.40
N LEU A 114 7.42 15.15 -6.97
CA LEU A 114 6.87 14.35 -8.06
C LEU A 114 7.76 14.33 -9.31
N GLN A 115 8.60 15.35 -9.50
CA GLN A 115 9.54 15.43 -10.64
C GLN A 115 10.92 14.80 -10.35
N ASN A 116 11.36 14.81 -9.09
CA ASN A 116 12.75 14.42 -8.73
C ASN A 116 12.82 13.12 -7.91
N ASP A 117 11.82 12.86 -7.08
CA ASP A 117 11.73 11.70 -6.18
C ASP A 117 10.26 11.32 -5.94
N ILE A 118 9.71 10.54 -6.88
CA ILE A 118 8.30 10.12 -6.86
C ILE A 118 7.97 9.37 -5.55
N ALA A 119 8.91 8.61 -4.98
CA ALA A 119 8.68 7.89 -3.74
C ALA A 119 8.47 8.85 -2.55
N ALA A 120 9.32 9.87 -2.43
CA ALA A 120 9.14 10.93 -1.44
C ALA A 120 7.86 11.76 -1.69
N GLY A 121 7.50 11.98 -2.96
CA GLY A 121 6.25 12.64 -3.34
C GLY A 121 5.01 11.89 -2.88
N PHE A 122 5.00 10.55 -3.02
CA PHE A 122 3.90 9.72 -2.51
C PHE A 122 3.73 9.81 -0.98
N GLU A 123 4.84 9.80 -0.23
CA GLU A 123 4.78 9.92 1.23
C GLU A 123 4.20 11.29 1.65
N GLN A 124 4.68 12.37 1.06
CA GLN A 124 4.17 13.71 1.34
C GLN A 124 2.69 13.87 0.95
N LEU A 125 2.26 13.25 -0.14
CA LEU A 125 0.87 13.29 -0.59
C LEU A 125 -0.07 12.52 0.35
N LYS A 126 0.40 11.41 0.93
CA LYS A 126 -0.33 10.70 1.98
C LYS A 126 -0.51 11.59 3.22
N ASP A 127 0.57 12.21 3.70
CA ASP A 127 0.54 13.12 4.85
C ASP A 127 -0.38 14.34 4.60
N LEU A 128 -0.43 14.83 3.36
CA LEU A 128 -1.35 15.91 2.96
C LEU A 128 -2.81 15.45 2.98
N ASN A 129 -3.10 14.23 2.54
CA ASN A 129 -4.46 13.68 2.58
C ASN A 129 -4.95 13.55 4.03
N GLU A 130 -4.10 13.06 4.93
CA GLU A 130 -4.38 12.99 6.37
C GLU A 130 -4.65 14.37 6.97
N ALA A 131 -3.77 15.34 6.71
CA ALA A 131 -3.87 16.68 7.26
C ALA A 131 -5.02 17.52 6.68
N THR A 132 -5.56 17.13 5.52
CA THR A 132 -6.68 17.83 4.87
C THR A 132 -8.02 17.10 5.06
N GLN A 133 -8.06 15.97 5.78
CA GLN A 133 -9.32 15.28 6.06
C GLN A 133 -10.32 16.18 6.79
N GLY A 134 -11.56 16.18 6.31
CA GLY A 134 -12.61 17.07 6.84
C GLY A 134 -12.53 18.52 6.37
N THR A 135 -11.56 18.88 5.52
CA THR A 135 -11.48 20.18 4.86
C THR A 135 -12.03 20.12 3.42
N PRO A 136 -12.40 21.27 2.81
CA PRO A 136 -12.81 21.34 1.40
C PRO A 136 -11.74 20.83 0.41
N TYR A 137 -10.46 20.83 0.82
CA TYR A 137 -9.33 20.45 -0.03
C TYR A 137 -9.10 18.94 -0.11
N SER A 138 -9.71 18.15 0.78
CA SER A 138 -9.55 16.68 0.85
C SER A 138 -9.85 15.98 -0.47
N VAL A 139 -10.91 16.41 -1.18
CA VAL A 139 -11.32 15.81 -2.46
C VAL A 139 -10.24 15.98 -3.52
N GLY A 140 -9.65 17.17 -3.63
CA GLY A 140 -8.62 17.43 -4.62
C GLY A 140 -7.29 16.74 -4.30
N ILE A 141 -6.95 16.60 -3.01
CA ILE A 141 -5.79 15.80 -2.58
C ILE A 141 -5.97 14.31 -2.91
N GLN A 142 -7.18 13.76 -2.76
CA GLN A 142 -7.48 12.36 -3.12
C GLN A 142 -7.39 12.12 -4.64
N LEU A 143 -7.86 13.07 -5.45
CA LEU A 143 -7.71 13.01 -6.91
C LEU A 143 -6.24 13.05 -7.33
N LEU A 144 -5.45 13.91 -6.69
CA LEU A 144 -4.00 13.96 -6.90
C LEU A 144 -3.32 12.64 -6.52
N GLN A 145 -3.68 12.06 -5.38
CA GLN A 145 -3.17 10.75 -4.93
C GLN A 145 -3.45 9.64 -5.95
N LYS A 146 -4.63 9.65 -6.55
CA LYS A 146 -4.98 8.70 -7.61
C LYS A 146 -4.15 8.92 -8.88
N ALA A 147 -3.99 10.16 -9.34
CA ALA A 147 -3.21 10.46 -10.54
C ALA A 147 -1.74 10.04 -10.41
N VAL A 148 -1.14 10.30 -9.24
CA VAL A 148 0.24 9.87 -8.94
C VAL A 148 0.34 8.34 -8.87
N PHE A 149 -0.66 7.65 -8.27
CA PHE A 149 -0.74 6.19 -8.24
C PHE A 149 -0.83 5.54 -9.63
N ASP A 150 -1.53 6.19 -10.54
CA ASP A 150 -1.69 5.75 -11.93
C ASP A 150 -0.45 6.08 -12.81
N PHE A 151 0.64 6.61 -12.22
CA PHE A 151 1.84 7.11 -12.89
C PHE A 151 1.57 8.19 -13.96
N ASP A 152 0.42 8.86 -13.87
CA ASP A 152 0.06 9.96 -14.75
C ASP A 152 0.55 11.28 -14.15
N THR A 153 1.87 11.49 -14.24
CA THR A 153 2.55 12.66 -13.65
C THR A 153 2.07 13.97 -14.27
N ASP A 154 1.72 13.97 -15.56
CA ASP A 154 1.19 15.15 -16.24
C ASP A 154 -0.19 15.54 -15.69
N ALA A 155 -1.10 14.58 -15.56
CA ALA A 155 -2.40 14.82 -14.94
C ALA A 155 -2.28 15.20 -13.45
N ALA A 156 -1.33 14.61 -12.73
CA ALA A 156 -1.07 14.95 -11.33
C ALA A 156 -0.59 16.40 -11.18
N LEU A 157 0.34 16.87 -12.02
CA LEU A 157 0.83 18.24 -11.98
C LEU A 157 -0.27 19.27 -12.29
N ILE A 158 -1.15 18.98 -13.25
CA ILE A 158 -2.30 19.83 -13.56
C ILE A 158 -3.24 19.94 -12.35
N GLN A 159 -3.61 18.80 -11.75
CA GLN A 159 -4.49 18.77 -10.57
C GLN A 159 -3.87 19.47 -9.36
N LEU A 160 -2.56 19.33 -9.18
CA LEU A 160 -1.82 20.01 -8.11
C LEU A 160 -1.86 21.54 -8.30
N GLN A 161 -1.64 22.03 -9.52
CA GLN A 161 -1.70 23.47 -9.82
C GLN A 161 -3.12 24.03 -9.63
N ASP A 162 -4.14 23.29 -10.07
CA ASP A 162 -5.54 23.65 -9.84
C ASP A 162 -5.87 23.74 -8.34
N LEU A 163 -5.33 22.82 -7.53
CA LEU A 163 -5.51 22.83 -6.09
C LEU A 163 -4.82 24.02 -5.43
N ILE A 164 -3.60 24.34 -5.84
CA ILE A 164 -2.84 25.51 -5.37
C ILE A 164 -3.60 26.80 -5.70
N ALA A 165 -4.19 26.88 -6.90
CA ALA A 165 -4.98 28.03 -7.32
C ALA A 165 -6.29 28.19 -6.54
N GLN A 166 -6.89 27.09 -6.05
CA GLN A 166 -8.11 27.15 -5.22
C GLN A 166 -7.86 27.58 -3.76
N ILE A 167 -6.60 27.58 -3.31
CA ILE A 167 -6.23 27.99 -1.96
C ILE A 167 -6.09 29.52 -1.84
N ASP A 168 -5.97 30.24 -2.97
CA ASP A 168 -5.96 31.72 -3.08
C ASP A 168 -7.21 32.22 -3.85
N PRO A 169 -8.09 33.03 -3.26
CA PRO A 169 -8.94 33.96 -4.00
C PRO A 169 -8.28 35.32 -4.26
#